data_AF-A0A9P7R3R8-F1
#
_entry.id   AF-A0A9P7R3R8-F1
#
_cell.length_a   1.000
_cell.length_b   1.000
_cell.length_c   1.000
_cell.angle_alpha   90.00
_cell.angle_beta   90.00
_cell.angle_gamma   90.00
#
_symmetry.space_group_name_H-M   'P 1'
#
loop_
_entity.id
_entity.type
_entity.pdbx_description
1 polymer ?
#
loop_
_entity_poly.entity_id
_entity_poly.type
_entity_poly.pdbx_seq_one_letter_code
_entity_poly.pdbx_strand_id
1 'polypeptide(L)'
;MPPNTFNISCLCGGVSQQVQPVVAHGEAIKLSINHGDVDRHATGILCASYYPIHEPHQTDDTTAYHGVDGWTRYFCSTCGCHVLRRRDIDGVIVWEAATGVLLHNTAEDVGADARFARHTGVSDTKDGGISIWLSEIDGQRLESTTTPVTPSSQPTTKLPPTPAGCSKDSLHASCACGRVSYHITRPTEESYLPHSGFPDLQYAQVEHSAEFMKNPDTVKWWIRSNGTKYLAGTCACRSCRLISGFEVQTWAFVPRCNIFFHVPGPDDGQSGILPLNFADLPAGIVRTYESSPGVFREFCGNCGATIFWRDSWRPDVIDVSVGLLRADEGARAETWLDWWTERCSFEEETERGRSGEPARIARRLIDGLERGLRSGAQSK
;
A
#
# COMPACT_ATOMS: atom_id res chain seq x y z
N MET A 1 -31.38 -20.85 -0.54
CA MET A 1 -30.80 -19.70 0.17
C MET A 1 -30.25 -18.73 -0.88
N PRO A 2 -30.39 -17.41 -0.71
CA PRO A 2 -29.75 -16.47 -1.62
C PRO A 2 -28.23 -16.73 -1.65
N PRO A 3 -27.57 -16.58 -2.81
CA PRO A 3 -26.12 -16.75 -2.90
C PRO A 3 -25.43 -15.73 -1.98
N ASN A 4 -24.42 -16.17 -1.23
CA ASN A 4 -23.56 -15.26 -0.47
C ASN A 4 -22.90 -14.28 -1.47
N THR A 5 -22.97 -12.98 -1.22
CA THR A 5 -22.40 -11.95 -2.07
C THR A 5 -21.69 -10.91 -1.24
N PHE A 6 -20.63 -10.31 -1.78
CA PHE A 6 -19.98 -9.13 -1.22
C PHE A 6 -20.35 -7.89 -2.02
N ASN A 7 -20.69 -6.80 -1.34
CA ASN A 7 -20.60 -5.46 -1.93
C ASN A 7 -19.13 -5.04 -1.94
N ILE A 8 -18.63 -4.59 -3.08
CA ILE A 8 -17.30 -3.96 -3.21
C ILE A 8 -17.42 -2.51 -3.64
N SER A 9 -16.50 -1.65 -3.18
CA SER A 9 -16.43 -0.26 -3.62
C SER A 9 -15.03 0.35 -3.46
N CYS A 10 -14.65 1.24 -4.37
CA CYS A 10 -13.49 2.12 -4.19
C CYS A 10 -13.87 3.41 -3.43
N LEU A 11 -12.89 4.24 -3.05
CA LEU A 11 -13.14 5.45 -2.25
C LEU A 11 -14.09 6.43 -2.93
N CYS A 12 -13.95 6.66 -4.24
CA CYS A 12 -14.79 7.60 -4.97
C CYS A 12 -16.16 7.04 -5.36
N GLY A 13 -16.41 5.75 -5.13
CA GLY A 13 -17.65 5.06 -5.52
C GLY A 13 -17.81 4.78 -7.02
N GLY A 14 -16.86 5.21 -7.86
CA GLY A 14 -16.93 5.01 -9.33
C GLY A 14 -16.84 3.54 -9.74
N VAL A 15 -16.18 2.70 -8.93
CA VAL A 15 -16.23 1.24 -9.10
C VAL A 15 -16.94 0.67 -7.89
N SER A 16 -18.18 0.24 -8.07
CA SER A 16 -19.02 -0.33 -7.01
C SER A 16 -19.93 -1.40 -7.59
N GLN A 17 -19.89 -2.62 -7.05
CA GLN A 17 -20.69 -3.74 -7.55
C GLN A 17 -20.84 -4.86 -6.50
N GLN A 18 -21.72 -5.82 -6.79
CA GLN A 18 -21.77 -7.09 -6.06
C GLN A 18 -20.90 -8.14 -6.73
N VAL A 19 -20.14 -8.88 -5.94
CA VAL A 19 -19.34 -10.03 -6.39
C VAL A 19 -19.69 -11.28 -5.60
N GLN A 20 -19.56 -12.43 -6.24
CA GLN A 20 -19.83 -13.73 -5.62
C GLN A 20 -18.50 -14.39 -5.22
N PRO A 21 -18.30 -14.77 -3.95
CA PRO A 21 -17.14 -15.54 -3.55
C PRO A 21 -17.14 -16.94 -4.18
N VAL A 22 -15.96 -17.45 -4.51
CA VAL A 22 -15.82 -18.88 -4.83
C VAL A 22 -15.95 -19.67 -3.54
N VAL A 23 -16.96 -20.53 -3.44
CA VAL A 23 -17.20 -21.33 -2.23
C VAL A 23 -16.21 -22.50 -2.18
N ALA A 24 -15.44 -22.61 -1.09
CA ALA A 24 -14.74 -23.83 -0.75
C ALA A 24 -15.74 -24.79 -0.07
N HIS A 25 -15.93 -25.99 -0.62
CA HIS A 25 -16.89 -26.98 -0.12
C HIS A 25 -16.61 -27.39 1.33
N GLY A 26 -17.19 -26.68 2.31
CA GLY A 26 -17.12 -27.01 3.73
C GLY A 26 -15.85 -26.57 4.46
N GLU A 27 -14.97 -25.80 3.83
CA GLU A 27 -13.77 -25.24 4.47
C GLU A 27 -13.73 -23.71 4.37
N ALA A 28 -13.26 -23.04 5.43
CA ALA A 28 -12.99 -21.61 5.41
C ALA A 28 -11.87 -21.26 4.40
N ILE A 29 -12.09 -20.22 3.60
CA ILE A 29 -11.16 -19.75 2.58
C ILE A 29 -9.82 -19.34 3.21
N LYS A 30 -8.71 -19.78 2.63
CA LYS A 30 -7.35 -19.48 3.10
C LYS A 30 -6.71 -18.39 2.23
N LEU A 31 -6.72 -17.16 2.72
CA LEU A 31 -6.13 -15.99 2.06
C LEU A 31 -4.61 -15.96 2.23
N SER A 32 -3.93 -15.38 1.24
CA SER A 32 -2.48 -15.12 1.28
C SER A 32 -2.20 -13.64 1.43
N ILE A 33 -1.16 -13.30 2.19
CA ILE A 33 -0.59 -11.96 2.24
C ILE A 33 0.67 -11.98 1.37
N ASN A 34 0.59 -11.39 0.17
CA ASN A 34 1.68 -11.40 -0.80
C ASN A 34 2.61 -10.19 -0.64
N HIS A 35 3.92 -10.44 -0.56
CA HIS A 35 4.96 -9.43 -0.42
C HIS A 35 5.85 -9.30 -1.67
N GLY A 36 5.54 -10.05 -2.73
CA GLY A 36 6.37 -10.12 -3.94
C GLY A 36 6.59 -8.76 -4.60
N ASP A 37 7.78 -8.58 -5.18
CA ASP A 37 8.24 -7.30 -5.72
C ASP A 37 7.29 -6.73 -6.79
N VAL A 38 6.75 -7.58 -7.67
CA VAL A 38 5.83 -7.15 -8.73
C VAL A 38 4.54 -6.56 -8.14
N ASP A 39 3.91 -7.23 -7.18
CA ASP A 39 2.69 -6.73 -6.52
C ASP A 39 3.00 -5.45 -5.72
N ARG A 40 4.10 -5.45 -4.97
CA ARG A 40 4.56 -4.31 -4.16
C ARG A 40 4.69 -3.04 -5.02
N HIS A 41 5.42 -3.13 -6.12
CA HIS A 41 5.67 -1.98 -7.00
C HIS A 41 4.48 -1.66 -7.92
N ALA A 42 3.58 -2.62 -8.21
CA ALA A 42 2.38 -2.37 -9.02
C ALA A 42 1.28 -1.66 -8.24
N THR A 43 1.20 -1.88 -6.92
CA THR A 43 0.18 -1.30 -6.04
C THR A 43 0.70 -0.12 -5.21
N GLY A 44 2.02 -0.07 -4.98
CA GLY A 44 2.67 0.93 -4.12
C GLY A 44 2.67 0.56 -2.63
N ILE A 45 2.13 -0.59 -2.25
CA ILE A 45 1.99 -1.01 -0.84
C ILE A 45 2.96 -2.18 -0.53
N LEU A 46 3.32 -2.41 0.74
CA LEU A 46 4.27 -3.48 1.09
C LEU A 46 3.70 -4.91 0.99
N CYS A 47 2.39 -5.09 1.12
CA CYS A 47 1.77 -6.38 0.87
C CYS A 47 0.33 -6.27 0.36
N ALA A 48 -0.06 -7.20 -0.51
CA ALA A 48 -1.39 -7.26 -1.10
C ALA A 48 -2.09 -8.57 -0.72
N SER A 49 -3.40 -8.50 -0.53
CA SER A 49 -4.26 -9.66 -0.30
C SER A 49 -5.51 -9.58 -1.17
N TYR A 50 -5.92 -10.74 -1.65
CA TYR A 50 -7.01 -10.88 -2.60
C TYR A 50 -7.92 -12.04 -2.21
N TYR A 51 -9.21 -11.84 -2.45
CA TYR A 51 -10.29 -12.76 -2.14
C TYR A 51 -10.78 -13.44 -3.43
N PRO A 52 -10.81 -14.78 -3.51
CA PRO A 52 -11.29 -15.50 -4.68
C PRO A 52 -12.77 -15.25 -4.96
N ILE A 53 -13.10 -14.82 -6.18
CA ILE A 53 -14.46 -14.53 -6.62
C ILE A 53 -14.75 -15.18 -7.97
N HIS A 54 -16.04 -15.35 -8.28
CA HIS A 54 -16.48 -15.60 -9.64
C HIS A 54 -16.26 -14.35 -10.52
N GLU A 55 -16.36 -14.51 -11.84
CA GLU A 55 -16.19 -13.42 -12.79
C GLU A 55 -17.12 -12.23 -12.45
N PRO A 56 -16.56 -11.04 -12.19
CA PRO A 56 -17.33 -9.85 -11.86
C PRO A 56 -17.83 -9.14 -13.12
N HIS A 57 -18.73 -8.17 -12.93
CA HIS A 57 -19.09 -7.27 -14.02
C HIS A 57 -17.93 -6.30 -14.29
N GLN A 58 -17.43 -6.26 -15.51
CA GLN A 58 -16.40 -5.30 -15.91
C GLN A 58 -17.02 -3.94 -16.21
N THR A 59 -16.37 -2.86 -15.77
CA THR A 59 -16.83 -1.49 -15.93
C THR A 59 -15.76 -0.63 -16.59
N ASP A 60 -16.18 0.35 -17.40
CA ASP A 60 -15.27 1.32 -18.03
C ASP A 60 -14.60 2.27 -17.01
N ASP A 61 -15.09 2.29 -15.78
CA ASP A 61 -14.51 3.02 -14.65
C ASP A 61 -13.19 2.42 -14.12
N THR A 62 -12.74 1.30 -14.70
CA THR A 62 -11.47 0.66 -14.37
C THR A 62 -10.43 0.80 -15.48
N THR A 63 -9.16 0.93 -15.09
CA THR A 63 -8.01 0.79 -15.98
C THR A 63 -7.35 -0.56 -15.71
N ALA A 64 -7.04 -1.29 -16.78
CA ALA A 64 -6.35 -2.57 -16.71
C ALA A 64 -4.83 -2.38 -16.85
N TYR A 65 -4.07 -3.02 -15.96
CA TYR A 65 -2.62 -3.12 -16.03
C TYR A 65 -2.19 -4.58 -16.12
N HIS A 66 -1.60 -4.95 -17.25
CA HIS A 66 -1.02 -6.27 -17.48
C HIS A 66 0.38 -6.32 -16.86
N GLY A 67 0.49 -7.00 -15.72
CA GLY A 67 1.76 -7.19 -15.02
C GLY A 67 2.61 -8.26 -15.68
N VAL A 68 3.94 -8.13 -15.51
CA VAL A 68 4.92 -9.11 -16.02
C VAL A 68 4.77 -10.49 -15.40
N ASP A 69 4.10 -10.58 -14.25
CA ASP A 69 3.80 -11.84 -13.59
C ASP A 69 2.64 -12.59 -14.23
N GLY A 70 1.92 -11.99 -15.18
CA GLY A 70 0.74 -12.58 -15.82
C GLY A 70 -0.57 -12.25 -15.11
N TRP A 71 -0.55 -11.47 -14.01
CA TRP A 71 -1.77 -10.90 -13.45
C TRP A 71 -2.16 -9.64 -14.24
N THR A 72 -3.42 -9.56 -14.65
CA THR A 72 -4.04 -8.29 -15.03
C THR A 72 -4.71 -7.70 -13.81
N ARG A 73 -4.29 -6.50 -13.40
CA ARG A 73 -4.84 -5.77 -12.26
C ARG A 73 -5.77 -4.67 -12.75
N TYR A 74 -6.94 -4.54 -12.16
CA TYR A 74 -7.92 -3.51 -12.46
C TYR A 74 -7.99 -2.54 -11.30
N PHE A 75 -7.75 -1.27 -11.58
CA PHE A 75 -7.84 -0.18 -10.60
C PHE A 75 -8.79 0.90 -11.09
N CYS A 76 -9.41 1.62 -10.16
CA CYS A 76 -10.33 2.70 -10.48
C CYS A 76 -9.60 3.82 -11.25
N SER A 77 -10.09 4.15 -12.43
CA SER A 77 -9.52 5.18 -13.32
C SER A 77 -9.49 6.58 -12.69
N THR A 78 -10.39 6.83 -11.73
CA THR A 78 -10.56 8.11 -11.03
C THR A 78 -9.67 8.22 -9.80
N CYS A 79 -9.72 7.23 -8.89
CA CYS A 79 -9.08 7.35 -7.58
C CYS A 79 -7.84 6.47 -7.39
N GLY A 80 -7.53 5.56 -8.33
CA GLY A 80 -6.35 4.70 -8.26
C GLY A 80 -6.53 3.40 -7.46
N CYS A 81 -7.65 3.22 -6.76
CA CYS A 81 -7.91 2.02 -5.95
C CYS A 81 -7.84 0.73 -6.76
N HIS A 82 -6.99 -0.21 -6.36
CA HIS A 82 -7.02 -1.57 -6.89
C HIS A 82 -8.29 -2.27 -6.42
N VAL A 83 -9.01 -2.90 -7.34
CA VAL A 83 -10.32 -3.51 -7.04
C VAL A 83 -10.33 -4.99 -7.37
N LEU A 84 -9.85 -5.35 -8.56
CA LEU A 84 -9.92 -6.71 -9.09
C LEU A 84 -8.57 -7.12 -9.70
N ARG A 85 -8.33 -8.42 -9.81
CA ARG A 85 -7.32 -8.97 -10.70
C ARG A 85 -7.78 -10.28 -11.31
N ARG A 86 -7.21 -10.60 -12.47
CA ARG A 86 -7.41 -11.89 -13.14
C ARG A 86 -6.12 -12.46 -13.69
N ARG A 87 -6.07 -13.78 -13.85
CA ARG A 87 -5.00 -14.49 -14.53
C ARG A 87 -5.57 -15.72 -15.23
N ASP A 88 -4.99 -16.08 -16.36
CA ASP A 88 -5.21 -17.37 -17.02
C ASP A 88 -4.24 -18.40 -16.40
N ILE A 89 -4.80 -19.49 -15.86
CA ILE A 89 -4.05 -20.62 -15.32
C ILE A 89 -4.50 -21.85 -16.11
N ASP A 90 -3.64 -22.30 -17.04
CA ASP A 90 -3.85 -23.49 -17.87
C ASP A 90 -5.21 -23.49 -18.61
N GLY A 91 -5.64 -22.33 -19.12
CA GLY A 91 -6.90 -22.15 -19.84
C GLY A 91 -8.10 -21.81 -18.94
N VAL A 92 -7.89 -21.71 -17.62
CA VAL A 92 -8.92 -21.34 -16.65
C VAL A 92 -8.64 -19.92 -16.14
N ILE A 93 -9.57 -19.00 -16.40
CA ILE A 93 -9.49 -17.63 -15.89
C ILE A 93 -9.92 -17.61 -14.43
N VAL A 94 -9.01 -17.23 -13.55
CA VAL A 94 -9.29 -16.98 -12.13
C VAL A 94 -9.46 -15.50 -11.87
N TRP A 95 -10.42 -15.16 -11.01
CA TRP A 95 -10.74 -13.79 -10.60
C TRP A 95 -10.60 -13.62 -9.09
N GLU A 96 -10.07 -12.47 -8.69
CA GLU A 96 -9.94 -12.12 -7.27
C GLU A 96 -10.25 -10.64 -7.04
N ALA A 97 -10.87 -10.32 -5.91
CA ALA A 97 -11.11 -8.95 -5.45
C ALA A 97 -10.07 -8.56 -4.40
N ALA A 98 -9.59 -7.31 -4.42
CA ALA A 98 -8.73 -6.81 -3.35
C ALA A 98 -9.49 -6.81 -2.02
N THR A 99 -8.88 -7.30 -0.93
CA THR A 99 -9.63 -7.53 0.33
C THR A 99 -10.13 -6.23 0.97
N GLY A 100 -9.41 -5.12 0.78
CA GLY A 100 -9.77 -3.82 1.35
C GLY A 100 -11.01 -3.17 0.73
N VAL A 101 -11.44 -3.60 -0.46
CA VAL A 101 -12.67 -3.09 -1.11
C VAL A 101 -13.93 -3.85 -0.69
N LEU A 102 -13.79 -4.99 0.01
CA LEU A 102 -14.93 -5.77 0.51
C LEU A 102 -15.64 -4.99 1.64
N LEU A 103 -16.94 -4.73 1.48
CA LEU A 103 -17.71 -3.93 2.43
C LEU A 103 -18.65 -4.78 3.27
N HIS A 104 -19.61 -5.46 2.65
CA HIS A 104 -20.69 -6.15 3.35
C HIS A 104 -20.92 -7.48 2.70
N ASN A 105 -21.11 -8.52 3.51
CA ASN A 105 -21.62 -9.81 3.05
C ASN A 105 -23.06 -10.02 3.49
N THR A 106 -23.80 -10.83 2.74
CA THR A 106 -25.21 -11.15 3.02
C THR A 106 -25.39 -12.36 3.95
N ALA A 107 -24.32 -13.08 4.26
CA ALA A 107 -24.33 -14.27 5.12
C ALA A 107 -23.88 -13.99 6.56
N GLU A 108 -24.64 -14.49 7.54
CA GLU A 108 -24.37 -14.29 8.98
C GLU A 108 -23.51 -15.39 9.63
N ASP A 109 -23.10 -16.43 8.89
CA ASP A 109 -22.36 -17.56 9.47
C ASP A 109 -20.88 -17.21 9.73
N VAL A 110 -20.58 -16.90 10.99
CA VAL A 110 -19.24 -16.54 11.50
C VAL A 110 -18.25 -17.73 11.44
N GLY A 111 -18.74 -18.97 11.41
CA GLY A 111 -17.90 -20.18 11.46
C GLY A 111 -17.15 -20.50 10.15
N ALA A 112 -17.52 -19.85 9.05
CA ALA A 112 -16.98 -20.09 7.72
C ALA A 112 -16.15 -18.91 7.15
N ASP A 113 -15.90 -17.87 7.95
CA ASP A 113 -15.11 -16.71 7.52
C ASP A 113 -13.76 -17.13 6.94
N ALA A 114 -13.34 -16.46 5.87
CA ALA A 114 -11.99 -16.55 5.37
C ALA A 114 -10.97 -16.17 6.45
N ARG A 115 -9.77 -16.74 6.34
CA ARG A 115 -8.64 -16.43 7.23
C ARG A 115 -7.35 -16.25 6.46
N PHE A 116 -6.52 -15.33 6.91
CA PHE A 116 -5.14 -15.23 6.45
C PHE A 116 -4.35 -16.42 6.97
N ALA A 117 -3.88 -17.26 6.07
CA ALA A 117 -3.23 -18.52 6.43
C ALA A 117 -1.73 -18.54 6.14
N ARG A 118 -1.25 -17.68 5.24
CA ARG A 118 0.14 -17.74 4.76
C ARG A 118 0.66 -16.41 4.22
N HIS A 119 1.98 -16.29 4.25
CA HIS A 119 2.73 -15.29 3.50
C HIS A 119 3.31 -15.89 2.22
N THR A 120 3.27 -15.12 1.13
CA THR A 120 3.89 -15.46 -0.15
C THR A 120 4.81 -14.33 -0.60
N GLY A 121 5.80 -14.63 -1.45
CA GLY A 121 6.71 -13.62 -2.00
C GLY A 121 7.64 -12.96 -0.98
N VAL A 122 7.80 -13.54 0.22
CA VAL A 122 8.63 -12.98 1.30
C VAL A 122 10.11 -12.94 0.88
N SER A 123 10.58 -13.91 0.10
CA SER A 123 11.97 -13.94 -0.39
C SER A 123 12.36 -12.69 -1.17
N ASP A 124 11.41 -12.10 -1.90
CA ASP A 124 11.66 -10.92 -2.74
C ASP A 124 11.98 -9.68 -1.90
N THR A 125 11.47 -9.64 -0.66
CA THR A 125 11.64 -8.50 0.25
C THR A 125 13.06 -8.36 0.79
N LYS A 126 13.88 -9.43 0.76
CA LYS A 126 15.22 -9.57 1.37
C LYS A 126 15.27 -9.46 2.90
N ASP A 127 14.49 -8.57 3.48
CA ASP A 127 14.46 -8.26 4.91
C ASP A 127 13.27 -8.91 5.64
N GLY A 128 12.37 -9.58 4.92
CA GLY A 128 11.14 -10.18 5.41
C GLY A 128 9.88 -9.32 5.21
N GLY A 129 10.01 -8.08 4.72
CA GLY A 129 8.87 -7.17 4.50
C GLY A 129 8.07 -6.96 5.78
N ILE A 130 6.76 -6.79 5.68
CA ILE A 130 5.92 -6.66 6.88
C ILE A 130 5.51 -8.01 7.48
N SER A 131 5.92 -9.14 6.88
CA SER A 131 5.62 -10.48 7.43
C SER A 131 6.20 -10.68 8.83
N ILE A 132 7.28 -9.98 9.16
CA ILE A 132 7.91 -10.01 10.48
C ILE A 132 6.97 -9.48 11.59
N TRP A 133 6.02 -8.62 11.25
CA TRP A 133 5.01 -8.07 12.17
C TRP A 133 3.66 -8.79 12.05
N LEU A 134 3.56 -9.81 11.21
CA LEU A 134 2.32 -10.54 10.93
C LEU A 134 2.52 -12.06 11.06
N SER A 135 3.36 -12.48 12.01
CA SER A 135 3.67 -13.89 12.23
C SER A 135 2.45 -14.71 12.71
N GLU A 136 1.51 -14.07 13.40
CA GLU A 136 0.31 -14.69 13.96
C GLU A 136 -0.93 -13.79 13.81
N ILE A 137 -2.03 -14.37 13.34
CA ILE A 137 -3.35 -13.72 13.25
C ILE A 137 -4.36 -14.63 13.93
N ASP A 138 -5.15 -14.07 14.85
CA ASP A 138 -6.21 -14.80 15.58
C ASP A 138 -5.71 -16.09 16.28
N GLY A 139 -4.52 -16.04 16.90
CA GLY A 139 -3.90 -17.21 17.55
C GLY A 139 -3.32 -18.25 16.58
N GLN A 140 -3.38 -18.02 15.26
CA GLN A 140 -2.88 -18.92 14.24
C GLN A 140 -1.61 -18.36 13.61
N ARG A 141 -0.53 -19.14 13.67
CA ARG A 141 0.72 -18.82 13.00
C ARG A 141 0.54 -18.92 11.48
N LEU A 142 0.96 -17.89 10.76
CA LEU A 142 0.93 -17.90 9.31
C LEU A 142 2.05 -18.80 8.76
N GLU A 143 1.71 -19.63 7.78
CA GLU A 143 2.70 -20.40 7.04
C GLU A 143 3.56 -19.44 6.23
N SER A 144 4.89 -19.60 6.31
CA SER A 144 5.80 -18.88 5.42
C SER A 144 6.20 -19.83 4.30
N THR A 145 5.63 -19.62 3.12
CA THR A 145 6.02 -20.39 1.93
C THR A 145 7.35 -19.84 1.43
N THR A 146 8.46 -20.36 1.95
CA THR A 146 9.81 -20.10 1.42
C THR A 146 10.08 -20.85 0.12
N THR A 147 9.20 -21.80 -0.25
CA THR A 147 9.30 -22.51 -1.52
C THR A 147 9.04 -21.54 -2.67
N PRO A 148 9.99 -21.39 -3.62
CA PRO A 148 9.72 -20.75 -4.89
C PRO A 148 8.49 -21.43 -5.49
N VAL A 149 7.50 -20.67 -5.93
CA VAL A 149 6.48 -21.23 -6.82
C VAL A 149 7.26 -21.86 -7.98
N THR A 150 7.08 -23.17 -8.19
CA THR A 150 7.80 -23.93 -9.21
C THR A 150 7.73 -23.17 -10.53
N PRO A 151 8.86 -22.87 -11.18
CA PRO A 151 8.86 -22.03 -12.36
C PRO A 151 8.29 -22.81 -13.54
N SER A 152 7.02 -22.57 -13.87
CA SER A 152 6.61 -22.66 -15.27
C SER A 152 7.35 -21.53 -15.99
N SER A 153 8.52 -21.87 -16.53
CA SER A 153 9.49 -20.99 -17.22
C SER A 153 10.10 -19.85 -16.36
N GLN A 154 11.43 -19.79 -16.39
CA GLN A 154 12.34 -18.76 -15.85
C GLN A 154 11.69 -17.40 -15.45
N PRO A 155 11.98 -16.83 -14.25
CA PRO A 155 11.54 -15.47 -13.94
C PRO A 155 12.39 -14.47 -14.72
N THR A 156 11.93 -14.07 -15.91
CA THR A 156 12.37 -12.87 -16.62
C THR A 156 11.58 -11.63 -16.19
N THR A 157 10.81 -11.71 -15.10
CA THR A 157 10.02 -10.62 -14.53
C THR A 157 10.91 -9.62 -13.80
N LYS A 158 11.76 -8.91 -14.54
CA LYS A 158 12.58 -7.84 -13.97
C LYS A 158 11.75 -6.57 -13.91
N LEU A 159 11.63 -5.99 -12.72
CA LEU A 159 11.23 -4.59 -12.58
C LEU A 159 12.13 -3.71 -13.46
N PRO A 160 11.63 -2.54 -13.90
CA PRO A 160 12.46 -1.58 -14.63
C PRO A 160 13.78 -1.34 -13.87
N PRO A 161 14.94 -1.31 -14.54
CA PRO A 161 16.21 -1.10 -13.86
C PRO A 161 16.20 0.25 -13.12
N THR A 162 16.89 0.30 -11.98
CA THR A 162 17.15 1.56 -11.30
C THR A 162 18.03 2.44 -12.20
N PRO A 163 17.67 3.70 -12.47
CA PRO A 163 18.50 4.60 -13.28
C PRO A 163 19.92 4.72 -12.72
N ALA A 164 20.91 4.66 -13.61
CA ALA A 164 22.31 4.86 -13.24
C ALA A 164 22.52 6.30 -12.76
N GLY A 165 23.18 6.49 -11.60
CA GLY A 165 23.54 7.81 -11.08
C GLY A 165 22.92 8.21 -9.75
N CYS A 166 22.12 7.36 -9.10
CA CYS A 166 21.71 7.59 -7.71
C CYS A 166 22.94 7.49 -6.78
N SER A 167 23.23 8.55 -6.05
CA SER A 167 24.30 8.57 -5.05
C SER A 167 23.98 7.61 -3.89
N LYS A 168 24.98 7.23 -3.09
CA LYS A 168 24.75 6.45 -1.85
C LYS A 168 23.81 7.17 -0.86
N ASP A 169 23.66 8.48 -1.01
CA ASP A 169 22.79 9.34 -0.20
C ASP A 169 21.43 9.62 -0.87
N SER A 170 21.03 8.75 -1.81
CA SER A 170 19.71 8.76 -2.42
C SER A 170 19.06 7.37 -2.38
N LEU A 171 17.75 7.33 -2.14
CA LEU A 171 16.94 6.12 -2.22
C LEU A 171 15.98 6.23 -3.39
N HIS A 172 16.17 5.36 -4.37
CA HIS A 172 15.32 5.32 -5.55
C HIS A 172 13.94 4.74 -5.22
N ALA A 173 12.93 5.22 -5.95
CA ALA A 173 11.58 4.75 -5.87
C ALA A 173 10.94 4.69 -7.27
N SER A 174 10.23 3.61 -7.57
CA SER A 174 9.55 3.48 -8.87
C SER A 174 8.45 2.44 -8.85
N CYS A 175 7.39 2.67 -9.63
CA CYS A 175 6.31 1.72 -9.82
C CYS A 175 6.69 0.59 -10.80
N ALA A 176 5.89 -0.47 -10.85
CA ALA A 176 6.18 -1.66 -11.66
C ALA A 176 6.25 -1.36 -13.17
N CYS A 177 5.49 -0.37 -13.66
CA CYS A 177 5.53 0.01 -15.08
C CYS A 177 6.61 1.05 -15.42
N GLY A 178 7.38 1.54 -14.44
CA GLY A 178 8.49 2.48 -14.64
C GLY A 178 8.09 3.92 -15.00
N ARG A 179 6.80 4.18 -15.27
CA ARG A 179 6.32 5.53 -15.61
C ARG A 179 6.55 6.54 -14.49
N VAL A 180 6.41 6.09 -13.24
CA VAL A 180 6.77 6.88 -12.07
C VAL A 180 8.14 6.42 -11.60
N SER A 181 9.06 7.36 -11.56
CA SER A 181 10.42 7.19 -11.05
C SER A 181 10.83 8.47 -10.34
N TYR A 182 11.31 8.34 -9.12
CA TYR A 182 11.85 9.45 -8.33
C TYR A 182 12.89 8.91 -7.36
N HIS A 183 13.55 9.79 -6.64
CA HIS A 183 14.33 9.41 -5.48
C HIS A 183 14.07 10.35 -4.32
N ILE A 184 14.37 9.87 -3.13
CA ILE A 184 14.44 10.69 -1.92
C ILE A 184 15.89 10.84 -1.47
N THR A 185 16.22 11.97 -0.85
CA THR A 185 17.54 12.22 -0.25
C THR A 185 17.49 12.11 1.27
N ARG A 186 18.64 11.97 1.93
CA ARG A 186 18.74 12.06 3.39
C ARG A 186 18.24 13.43 3.90
N PRO A 187 17.80 13.54 5.17
CA PRO A 187 17.46 14.83 5.73
C PRO A 187 18.61 15.83 5.60
N THR A 188 18.27 17.06 5.25
CA THR A 188 19.17 18.22 5.16
C THR A 188 18.68 19.31 6.11
N GLU A 189 19.38 20.44 6.18
CA GLU A 189 18.92 21.60 6.96
C GLU A 189 17.51 22.07 6.52
N GLU A 190 17.22 22.04 5.21
CA GLU A 190 15.90 22.42 4.68
C GLU A 190 14.78 21.46 5.12
N SER A 191 15.10 20.20 5.41
CA SER A 191 14.14 19.20 5.88
C SER A 191 13.47 19.59 7.21
N TYR A 192 14.10 20.47 8.00
CA TYR A 192 13.59 20.95 9.28
C TYR A 192 12.68 22.19 9.16
N LEU A 193 12.63 22.83 7.98
CA LEU A 193 11.84 24.05 7.78
C LEU A 193 10.31 23.81 7.83
N PRO A 194 9.74 22.74 7.23
CA PRO A 194 8.30 22.54 7.22
C PRO A 194 7.66 22.53 8.61
N HIS A 195 6.38 22.89 8.69
CA HIS A 195 5.53 22.64 9.84
C HIS A 195 4.52 21.55 9.50
N SER A 196 4.22 20.72 10.49
CA SER A 196 3.23 19.67 10.38
C SER A 196 2.62 19.40 11.74
N GLY A 197 1.30 19.22 11.78
CA GLY A 197 0.61 18.67 12.95
C GLY A 197 1.12 17.28 13.29
N PHE A 198 0.84 16.80 14.50
CA PHE A 198 1.17 15.43 14.86
C PHE A 198 0.39 14.44 14.00
N PRO A 199 1.01 13.34 13.55
CA PRO A 199 0.31 12.30 12.84
C PRO A 199 -0.43 11.42 13.87
N ASP A 200 -1.58 10.90 13.45
CA ASP A 200 -2.32 9.90 14.24
C ASP A 200 -1.45 8.70 14.64
N LEU A 201 -0.49 8.36 13.78
CA LEU A 201 0.51 7.32 14.02
C LEU A 201 1.20 7.45 15.38
N GLN A 202 1.55 8.66 15.82
CA GLN A 202 2.21 8.89 17.11
C GLN A 202 1.23 9.19 18.24
N TYR A 203 0.14 9.89 17.92
CA TYR A 203 -0.85 10.34 18.89
C TYR A 203 -2.24 10.15 18.30
N ALA A 204 -2.99 9.20 18.85
CA ALA A 204 -4.30 8.83 18.36
C ALA A 204 -5.22 10.05 18.28
N GLN A 205 -5.70 10.41 17.09
CA GLN A 205 -6.43 11.66 16.89
C GLN A 205 -7.70 11.71 17.75
N VAL A 206 -8.31 10.55 18.02
CA VAL A 206 -9.51 10.41 18.85
C VAL A 206 -9.27 10.63 20.36
N GLU A 207 -8.01 10.60 20.81
CA GLU A 207 -7.63 10.73 22.23
C GLU A 207 -7.06 12.12 22.59
N HIS A 208 -6.81 12.96 21.59
CA HIS A 208 -6.14 14.25 21.76
C HIS A 208 -6.95 15.43 21.21
N SER A 209 -6.75 16.62 21.79
CA SER A 209 -7.42 17.83 21.32
C SER A 209 -6.87 18.31 19.97
N ALA A 210 -7.68 19.04 19.21
CA ALA A 210 -7.26 19.64 17.96
C ALA A 210 -6.07 20.61 18.14
N GLU A 211 -6.01 21.33 19.26
CA GLU A 211 -4.91 22.23 19.62
C GLU A 211 -3.60 21.47 19.84
N PHE A 212 -3.65 20.32 20.52
CA PHE A 212 -2.47 19.47 20.70
C PHE A 212 -1.99 18.91 19.35
N MET A 213 -2.92 18.39 18.54
CA MET A 213 -2.61 17.81 17.24
C MET A 213 -2.03 18.82 16.24
N LYS A 214 -2.22 20.13 16.44
CA LYS A 214 -1.55 21.18 15.66
C LYS A 214 -0.03 21.26 15.89
N ASN A 215 0.51 20.54 16.87
CA ASN A 215 1.94 20.52 17.19
C ASN A 215 2.47 21.96 17.44
N PRO A 216 1.99 22.64 18.51
CA PRO A 216 2.34 24.04 18.79
C PRO A 216 3.83 24.23 19.08
N ASP A 217 4.50 23.20 19.59
CA ASP A 217 5.94 23.21 19.88
C ASP A 217 6.79 22.95 18.61
N THR A 218 6.14 22.76 17.46
CA THR A 218 6.77 22.61 16.14
C THR A 218 7.76 21.44 16.05
N VAL A 219 7.49 20.35 16.78
CA VAL A 219 8.32 19.14 16.79
C VAL A 219 8.45 18.56 15.38
N LYS A 220 9.68 18.32 14.93
CA LYS A 220 10.00 17.78 13.58
C LYS A 220 9.94 16.26 13.57
N TRP A 221 8.77 15.73 13.90
CA TRP A 221 8.55 14.32 14.19
C TRP A 221 8.89 13.36 13.05
N TRP A 222 8.89 13.84 11.81
CA TRP A 222 9.26 13.05 10.63
C TRP A 222 10.77 12.80 10.52
N ILE A 223 11.61 13.60 11.19
CA ILE A 223 13.06 13.42 11.18
C ILE A 223 13.46 12.60 12.40
N ARG A 224 14.16 11.50 12.15
CA ARG A 224 14.46 10.47 13.15
C ARG A 224 15.96 10.16 13.17
N SER A 225 16.38 9.43 14.20
CA SER A 225 17.75 8.94 14.37
C SER A 225 18.81 10.05 14.14
N ASN A 226 18.67 11.18 14.83
CA ASN A 226 19.58 12.34 14.74
C ASN A 226 19.78 12.86 13.31
N GLY A 227 18.70 12.98 12.53
CA GLY A 227 18.76 13.57 11.19
C GLY A 227 19.15 12.60 10.08
N THR A 228 19.17 11.29 10.35
CA THR A 228 19.62 10.30 9.35
C THR A 228 18.48 9.53 8.70
N LYS A 229 17.30 9.49 9.32
CA LYS A 229 16.15 8.69 8.86
C LYS A 229 14.85 9.50 8.84
N TYR A 230 13.90 9.03 8.06
CA TYR A 230 12.51 9.50 8.11
C TYR A 230 11.65 8.57 8.96
N LEU A 231 10.64 9.11 9.63
CA LEU A 231 9.61 8.30 10.26
C LEU A 231 8.85 7.52 9.17
N ALA A 232 8.52 6.27 9.46
CA ALA A 232 7.61 5.46 8.68
C ALA A 232 6.60 4.74 9.58
N GLY A 233 5.46 4.36 9.02
CA GLY A 233 4.46 3.61 9.79
C GLY A 233 3.36 3.02 8.93
N THR A 234 2.45 2.33 9.62
CA THR A 234 1.29 1.65 9.03
C THR A 234 0.02 2.47 9.30
N CYS A 235 -0.93 2.41 8.37
CA CYS A 235 -2.23 3.08 8.47
C CYS A 235 -3.34 2.14 8.02
N ALA A 236 -4.37 2.00 8.84
CA ALA A 236 -5.55 1.17 8.62
C ALA A 236 -6.84 1.98 8.45
N CYS A 237 -6.74 3.29 8.21
CA CYS A 237 -7.90 4.15 8.08
C CYS A 237 -8.78 3.76 6.87
N ARG A 238 -10.08 4.07 6.95
CA ARG A 238 -11.03 3.73 5.87
C ARG A 238 -10.61 4.35 4.53
N SER A 239 -10.08 5.57 4.55
CA SER A 239 -9.68 6.27 3.33
C SER A 239 -8.48 5.61 2.66
N CYS A 240 -7.42 5.28 3.42
CA CYS A 240 -6.26 4.55 2.91
C CYS A 240 -6.66 3.17 2.38
N ARG A 241 -7.55 2.47 3.10
CA ARG A 241 -8.08 1.18 2.66
C ARG A 241 -8.76 1.24 1.30
N LEU A 242 -9.68 2.19 1.13
CA LEU A 242 -10.50 2.32 -0.08
C LEU A 242 -9.77 3.06 -1.22
N ILE A 243 -8.59 3.64 -0.98
CA ILE A 243 -7.79 4.25 -2.03
C ILE A 243 -6.69 3.32 -2.55
N SER A 244 -6.16 2.44 -1.72
CA SER A 244 -5.18 1.43 -2.15
C SER A 244 -5.89 0.16 -2.67
N GLY A 245 -7.00 -0.21 -2.03
CA GLY A 245 -7.67 -1.49 -2.19
C GLY A 245 -7.33 -2.52 -1.09
N PHE A 246 -6.52 -2.15 -0.10
CA PHE A 246 -5.92 -3.08 0.87
C PHE A 246 -5.93 -2.51 2.30
N GLU A 247 -5.94 -3.39 3.29
CA GLU A 247 -6.17 -3.06 4.70
C GLU A 247 -5.10 -2.17 5.31
N VAL A 248 -3.84 -2.30 4.87
CA VAL A 248 -2.70 -1.62 5.48
C VAL A 248 -1.96 -0.85 4.40
N GLN A 249 -1.92 0.46 4.57
CA GLN A 249 -1.04 1.33 3.80
C GLN A 249 0.20 1.69 4.62
N THR A 250 1.35 1.72 3.98
CA THR A 250 2.63 2.06 4.63
C THR A 250 3.20 3.35 4.07
N TRP A 251 3.41 4.32 4.96
CA TRP A 251 3.88 5.65 4.60
C TRP A 251 5.25 5.94 5.22
N ALA A 252 6.12 6.60 4.46
CA ALA A 252 7.29 7.32 4.96
C ALA A 252 7.02 8.83 4.87
N PHE A 253 7.35 9.59 5.91
CA PHE A 253 7.05 11.02 5.98
C PHE A 253 8.28 11.82 5.54
N VAL A 254 8.26 12.32 4.31
CA VAL A 254 9.44 12.92 3.65
C VAL A 254 9.13 14.37 3.28
N PRO A 255 9.99 15.34 3.66
CA PRO A 255 9.82 16.72 3.23
C PRO A 255 9.88 16.85 1.71
N ARG A 256 9.04 17.72 1.15
CA ARG A 256 8.93 17.93 -0.30
C ARG A 256 10.27 18.30 -0.95
N CYS A 257 11.12 19.07 -0.24
CA CYS A 257 12.46 19.44 -0.68
C CYS A 257 13.43 18.26 -0.84
N ASN A 258 13.10 17.09 -0.28
CA ASN A 258 13.91 15.88 -0.36
C ASN A 258 13.42 14.89 -1.41
N ILE A 259 12.45 15.27 -2.26
CA ILE A 259 11.88 14.38 -3.29
C ILE A 259 12.16 14.94 -4.68
N PHE A 260 12.72 14.10 -5.55
CA PHE A 260 13.16 14.52 -6.89
C PHE A 260 12.70 13.51 -7.95
N PHE A 261 11.87 13.98 -8.89
CA PHE A 261 11.32 13.19 -9.98
C PHE A 261 12.33 12.98 -11.10
N HIS A 262 12.34 11.77 -11.64
CA HIS A 262 13.05 11.43 -12.86
C HIS A 262 12.06 11.49 -14.01
N VAL A 263 12.20 12.51 -14.85
CA VAL A 263 11.32 12.77 -15.98
C VAL A 263 12.00 12.31 -17.26
N PRO A 264 11.34 11.49 -18.11
CA PRO A 264 11.82 11.21 -19.46
C PRO A 264 11.92 12.51 -20.26
N GLY A 265 13.09 12.81 -20.83
CA GLY A 265 13.25 13.97 -21.70
C GLY A 265 12.58 13.78 -23.06
N PRO A 266 12.56 14.84 -23.89
CA PRO A 266 11.91 14.83 -25.20
C PRO A 266 12.58 13.89 -26.23
N ASP A 267 13.85 13.55 -26.03
CA ASP A 267 14.60 12.59 -26.84
C ASP A 267 14.92 11.34 -26.00
N ASP A 268 14.81 10.15 -26.61
CA ASP A 268 15.14 8.85 -26.02
C ASP A 268 16.60 8.82 -25.52
N GLY A 269 16.83 9.24 -24.28
CA GLY A 269 18.14 9.12 -23.62
C GLY A 269 18.52 10.21 -22.62
N GLN A 270 17.90 11.40 -22.64
CA GLN A 270 18.12 12.41 -21.61
C GLN A 270 16.99 12.37 -20.59
N SER A 271 17.24 11.90 -19.36
CA SER A 271 16.28 12.03 -18.27
C SER A 271 16.61 13.27 -17.45
N GLY A 272 15.60 14.09 -17.18
CA GLY A 272 15.72 15.25 -16.30
C GLY A 272 15.44 14.88 -14.85
N ILE A 273 16.16 15.48 -13.91
CA ILE A 273 15.84 15.40 -12.48
C ILE A 273 15.23 16.73 -12.07
N LEU A 274 13.98 16.69 -11.59
CA LEU A 274 13.24 17.87 -11.14
C LEU A 274 12.88 17.74 -9.66
N PRO A 275 13.05 18.78 -8.83
CA PRO A 275 12.49 18.77 -7.48
C PRO A 275 10.96 18.63 -7.53
N LEU A 276 10.37 18.03 -6.51
CA LEU A 276 8.93 17.82 -6.46
C LEU A 276 8.17 19.15 -6.40
N ASN A 277 7.55 19.49 -7.52
CA ASN A 277 6.51 20.51 -7.60
C ASN A 277 5.29 19.93 -8.33
N PHE A 278 4.21 19.67 -7.59
CA PHE A 278 2.97 19.10 -8.13
C PHE A 278 2.36 19.92 -9.27
N ALA A 279 2.57 21.24 -9.28
CA ALA A 279 2.07 22.10 -10.36
C ALA A 279 2.88 21.99 -11.66
N ASP A 280 4.15 21.62 -11.57
CA ASP A 280 5.09 21.60 -12.70
C ASP A 280 5.41 20.18 -13.18
N LEU A 281 4.84 19.14 -12.54
CA LEU A 281 5.03 17.77 -12.99
C LEU A 281 4.42 17.59 -14.40
N PRO A 282 5.17 17.00 -15.35
CA PRO A 282 4.66 16.76 -16.69
C PRO A 282 3.36 15.96 -16.68
N ALA A 283 2.43 16.36 -17.56
CA ALA A 283 1.16 15.68 -17.71
C ALA A 283 1.35 14.19 -18.03
N GLY A 284 0.56 13.34 -17.37
CA GLY A 284 0.52 11.90 -17.65
C GLY A 284 1.49 11.03 -16.86
N ILE A 285 2.43 11.61 -16.08
CA ILE A 285 3.30 10.84 -15.16
C ILE A 285 2.51 10.38 -13.94
N VAL A 286 1.90 11.35 -13.24
CA VAL A 286 1.11 11.16 -12.02
C VAL A 286 -0.33 11.58 -12.28
N ARG A 287 -1.29 10.86 -11.70
CA ARG A 287 -2.69 11.31 -11.59
C ARG A 287 -2.99 11.73 -10.17
N THR A 288 -3.74 12.82 -10.04
CA THR A 288 -4.18 13.38 -8.76
C THR A 288 -5.66 13.18 -8.58
N TYR A 289 -6.07 12.67 -7.43
CA TYR A 289 -7.46 12.63 -6.98
C TYR A 289 -7.61 13.38 -5.66
N GLU A 290 -8.48 14.39 -5.63
CA GLU A 290 -8.84 15.10 -4.40
C GLU A 290 -9.92 14.30 -3.66
N SER A 291 -9.49 13.52 -2.66
CA SER A 291 -10.36 12.60 -1.91
C SER A 291 -11.31 13.29 -0.92
N SER A 292 -10.95 14.50 -0.51
CA SER A 292 -11.78 15.45 0.23
C SER A 292 -11.17 16.84 0.06
N PRO A 293 -11.87 17.95 0.35
CA PRO A 293 -11.34 19.30 0.16
C PRO A 293 -9.95 19.47 0.77
N GLY A 294 -8.96 19.78 -0.07
CA GLY A 294 -7.57 19.96 0.31
C GLY A 294 -6.78 18.69 0.59
N VAL A 295 -7.30 17.49 0.29
CA VAL A 295 -6.62 16.20 0.54
C VAL A 295 -6.43 15.44 -0.77
N PHE A 296 -5.18 15.24 -1.17
CA PHE A 296 -4.82 14.76 -2.49
C PHE A 296 -4.14 13.39 -2.43
N ARG A 297 -4.51 12.54 -3.39
CA ARG A 297 -4.01 11.18 -3.59
C ARG A 297 -3.33 11.12 -4.94
N GLU A 298 -2.04 10.81 -4.94
CA GLU A 298 -1.22 10.77 -6.14
C GLU A 298 -0.93 9.32 -6.51
N PHE A 299 -1.28 8.91 -7.73
CA PHE A 299 -1.14 7.53 -8.18
C PHE A 299 -0.65 7.44 -9.63
N CYS A 300 -0.07 6.30 -9.99
CA CYS A 300 0.37 6.05 -11.36
C CYS A 300 -0.83 5.77 -12.25
N GLY A 301 -1.09 6.63 -13.23
CA GLY A 301 -2.22 6.45 -14.17
C GLY A 301 -2.12 5.23 -15.09
N ASN A 302 -1.01 4.47 -15.06
CA ASN A 302 -0.80 3.28 -15.88
C ASN A 302 -0.95 1.97 -15.11
N CYS A 303 -0.39 1.87 -13.90
CA CYS A 303 -0.44 0.64 -13.10
C CYS A 303 -1.31 0.74 -11.84
N GLY A 304 -1.77 1.94 -11.46
CA GLY A 304 -2.56 2.16 -10.24
C GLY A 304 -1.74 2.40 -8.99
N ALA A 305 -0.42 2.19 -9.03
CA ALA A 305 0.44 2.29 -7.86
C ALA A 305 0.25 3.61 -7.10
N THR A 306 -0.02 3.52 -5.80
CA THR A 306 -0.08 4.66 -4.89
C THR A 306 1.31 5.26 -4.75
N ILE A 307 1.44 6.59 -4.89
CA ILE A 307 2.72 7.29 -4.87
C ILE A 307 2.81 8.17 -3.63
N PHE A 308 1.90 9.14 -3.51
CA PHE A 308 1.91 10.09 -2.42
C PHE A 308 0.51 10.33 -1.84
N TRP A 309 0.50 10.73 -0.57
CA TRP A 309 -0.57 11.51 0.01
C TRP A 309 -0.05 12.85 0.49
N ARG A 310 -0.88 13.87 0.35
CA ARG A 310 -0.63 15.21 0.88
C ARG A 310 -1.94 15.90 1.20
N ASP A 311 -1.89 16.89 2.06
CA ASP A 311 -3.01 17.80 2.28
C ASP A 311 -2.56 19.27 2.18
N SER A 312 -3.51 20.18 2.29
CA SER A 312 -3.28 21.62 2.33
C SER A 312 -2.82 22.13 3.70
N TRP A 313 -2.91 21.32 4.76
CA TRP A 313 -2.56 21.70 6.12
C TRP A 313 -1.07 21.51 6.42
N ARG A 314 -0.43 20.50 5.82
CA ARG A 314 1.00 20.19 5.89
C ARG A 314 1.59 19.95 4.49
N PRO A 315 1.54 20.96 3.59
CA PRO A 315 1.82 20.78 2.17
C PRO A 315 3.27 20.35 1.85
N ASP A 316 4.20 20.57 2.77
CA ASP A 316 5.62 20.30 2.58
C ASP A 316 6.13 19.06 3.31
N VAL A 317 5.30 18.32 4.05
CA VAL A 317 5.63 16.97 4.56
C VAL A 317 4.74 15.96 3.83
N ILE A 318 5.35 15.21 2.90
CA ILE A 318 4.66 14.31 1.98
C ILE A 318 4.68 12.89 2.52
N ASP A 319 3.55 12.20 2.44
CA ASP A 319 3.47 10.78 2.76
C ASP A 319 3.84 9.99 1.50
N VAL A 320 4.98 9.32 1.56
CA VAL A 320 5.55 8.53 0.45
C VAL A 320 5.20 7.06 0.63
N SER A 321 4.60 6.47 -0.40
CA SER A 321 4.19 5.06 -0.37
C SER A 321 5.42 4.16 -0.36
N VAL A 322 5.65 3.46 0.76
CA VAL A 322 6.89 2.71 0.99
C VAL A 322 7.08 1.57 -0.02
N GLY A 323 6.00 1.00 -0.56
CA GLY A 323 6.09 -0.06 -1.58
C GLY A 323 6.74 0.36 -2.90
N LEU A 324 6.97 1.65 -3.12
CA LEU A 324 7.73 2.11 -4.28
C LEU A 324 9.24 2.15 -4.05
N LEU A 325 9.70 2.20 -2.80
CA LEU A 325 11.11 2.35 -2.45
C LEU A 325 11.91 1.11 -2.85
N ARG A 326 13.14 1.33 -3.31
CA ARG A 326 14.07 0.29 -3.78
C ARG A 326 15.37 0.36 -3.00
N ALA A 327 15.32 -0.04 -1.74
CA ALA A 327 16.49 -0.10 -0.89
C ALA A 327 17.23 -1.43 -1.11
N ASP A 328 18.57 -1.39 -1.08
CA ASP A 328 19.39 -2.58 -1.31
C ASP A 328 19.18 -3.63 -0.21
N GLU A 329 18.97 -3.16 1.04
CA GLU A 329 18.76 -3.98 2.22
C GLU A 329 17.39 -4.68 2.25
N GLY A 330 16.38 -4.16 1.55
CA GLY A 330 15.06 -4.77 1.48
C GLY A 330 13.87 -3.81 1.49
N ALA A 331 12.67 -4.40 1.51
CA ALA A 331 11.39 -3.71 1.31
C ALA A 331 11.06 -2.67 2.39
N ARG A 332 11.52 -2.87 3.63
CA ARG A 332 11.30 -1.95 4.74
C ARG A 332 12.27 -0.76 4.75
N ALA A 333 13.33 -0.79 3.93
CA ALA A 333 14.32 0.28 3.83
C ALA A 333 14.82 0.78 5.20
N GLU A 334 15.15 -0.12 6.13
CA GLU A 334 15.41 0.22 7.54
C GLU A 334 16.67 1.07 7.75
N THR A 335 17.56 1.20 6.75
CA THR A 335 18.67 2.17 6.82
C THR A 335 18.19 3.60 6.56
N TRP A 336 17.03 3.79 5.93
CA TRP A 336 16.40 5.06 5.57
C TRP A 336 15.22 5.43 6.46
N LEU A 337 14.50 4.42 6.95
CA LEU A 337 13.25 4.58 7.66
C LEU A 337 13.37 4.12 9.10
N ASP A 338 12.82 4.93 10.01
CA ASP A 338 12.59 4.58 11.41
C ASP A 338 11.10 4.23 11.57
N TRP A 339 10.81 2.94 11.75
CA TRP A 339 9.45 2.43 11.78
C TRP A 339 8.81 2.64 13.15
N TRP A 340 7.67 3.33 13.15
CA TRP A 340 6.80 3.42 14.31
C TRP A 340 6.14 2.08 14.59
N THR A 341 6.36 1.56 15.79
CA THR A 341 5.98 0.19 16.18
C THR A 341 5.01 0.16 17.37
N GLU A 342 4.61 1.31 17.89
CA GLU A 342 3.71 1.38 19.05
C GLU A 342 2.23 1.24 18.65
N ARG A 343 1.88 1.63 17.41
CA ARG A 343 0.51 1.72 16.90
C ARG A 343 0.44 1.52 15.38
N CYS A 344 -0.69 0.96 14.91
CA CYS A 344 -1.14 1.16 13.53
C CYS A 344 -2.08 2.38 13.45
N SER A 345 -1.77 3.37 12.62
CA SER A 345 -2.55 4.61 12.55
C SER A 345 -4.01 4.34 12.16
N PHE A 346 -4.94 4.96 12.87
CA PHE A 346 -6.38 4.86 12.72
C PHE A 346 -6.90 3.41 12.78
N GLU A 347 -6.29 2.57 13.63
CA GLU A 347 -6.74 1.20 13.83
C GLU A 347 -8.21 1.12 14.25
N GLU A 348 -8.72 2.13 14.97
CA GLU A 348 -10.12 2.25 15.36
C GLU A 348 -11.07 2.39 14.16
N GLU A 349 -10.57 2.85 13.01
CA GLU A 349 -11.34 2.91 11.76
C GLU A 349 -11.36 1.60 10.97
N THR A 350 -10.68 0.55 11.44
CA THR A 350 -10.54 -0.71 10.71
C THR A 350 -11.89 -1.20 10.19
N GLU A 351 -12.94 -1.20 11.02
CA GLU A 351 -14.26 -1.71 10.64
C GLU A 351 -15.14 -0.64 9.95
N ARG A 352 -14.71 0.62 9.89
CA ARG A 352 -15.52 1.72 9.38
C ARG A 352 -15.95 1.47 7.93
N GLY A 353 -17.26 1.52 7.69
CA GLY A 353 -17.86 1.33 6.37
C GLY A 353 -17.76 -0.11 5.82
N ARG A 354 -17.65 -1.11 6.70
CA ARG A 354 -17.80 -2.53 6.38
C ARG A 354 -18.51 -3.27 7.51
N SER A 355 -19.07 -4.44 7.26
CA SER A 355 -19.72 -5.29 8.26
C SER A 355 -19.62 -6.76 7.90
N GLY A 356 -19.91 -7.65 8.85
CA GLY A 356 -19.89 -9.09 8.62
C GLY A 356 -18.47 -9.62 8.44
N GLU A 357 -18.29 -10.59 7.55
CA GLU A 357 -16.99 -11.24 7.32
C GLU A 357 -15.87 -10.23 6.98
N PRO A 358 -16.03 -9.27 6.04
CA PRO A 358 -14.98 -8.31 5.70
C PRO A 358 -14.49 -7.46 6.88
N ALA A 359 -15.38 -7.14 7.83
CA ALA A 359 -15.02 -6.40 9.04
C ALA A 359 -14.18 -7.27 9.97
N ARG A 360 -14.65 -8.50 10.26
CA ARG A 360 -13.98 -9.44 11.18
C ARG A 360 -12.61 -9.88 10.69
N ILE A 361 -12.47 -10.25 9.41
CA ILE A 361 -11.17 -10.69 8.86
C ILE A 361 -10.11 -9.61 9.00
N ALA A 362 -10.51 -8.36 8.85
CA ALA A 362 -9.57 -7.26 8.88
C ALA A 362 -9.30 -6.75 10.30
N ARG A 363 -10.28 -6.80 11.20
CA ARG A 363 -10.02 -6.58 12.63
C ARG A 363 -8.98 -7.57 13.14
N ARG A 364 -9.13 -8.87 12.83
CA ARG A 364 -8.14 -9.91 13.14
C ARG A 364 -6.76 -9.58 12.57
N LEU A 365 -6.69 -9.12 11.31
CA LEU A 365 -5.43 -8.72 10.65
C LEU A 365 -4.76 -7.55 11.37
N ILE A 366 -5.49 -6.47 11.65
CA ILE A 366 -4.93 -5.27 12.30
C ILE A 366 -4.54 -5.56 13.75
N ASP A 367 -5.30 -6.39 14.48
CA ASP A 367 -4.90 -6.85 15.82
C ASP A 367 -3.61 -7.67 15.78
N GLY A 368 -3.46 -8.54 14.78
CA GLY A 368 -2.22 -9.28 14.53
C GLY A 368 -1.05 -8.35 14.26
N LEU A 369 -1.25 -7.34 13.40
CA LEU A 369 -0.25 -6.34 13.08
C LEU A 369 0.18 -5.54 14.31
N GLU A 370 -0.75 -5.03 15.11
CA GLU A 370 -0.43 -4.25 16.30
C GLU A 370 0.34 -5.08 17.34
N ARG A 371 -0.04 -6.34 17.56
CA ARG A 371 0.73 -7.25 18.42
C ARG A 371 2.14 -7.47 17.90
N GLY A 372 2.28 -7.72 16.60
CA GLY A 372 3.58 -7.94 15.96
C GLY A 372 4.49 -6.70 16.02
N LEU A 373 3.95 -5.52 15.73
CA LEU A 373 4.66 -4.24 15.85
C LEU A 373 5.20 -4.04 17.28
N ARG A 374 4.35 -4.19 18.31
CA ARG A 374 4.74 -3.98 19.72
C ARG A 374 5.75 -5.02 20.21
N SER A 375 5.64 -6.28 19.76
CA SER A 375 6.59 -7.35 20.11
C SER A 375 7.96 -7.16 19.45
N GLY A 376 7.99 -6.67 18.21
CA GLY A 376 9.23 -6.37 17.48
C GLY A 376 10.04 -5.23 18.10
N ALA A 377 9.37 -4.25 18.71
CA ALA A 377 10.00 -3.15 19.43
C ALA A 377 10.79 -3.62 20.67
N GLN A 378 10.38 -4.71 21.32
CA GLN A 378 11.04 -5.27 22.51
C GLN A 378 12.26 -6.13 22.19
N SER A 379 12.48 -6.46 20.90
CA SER A 379 13.55 -7.35 20.44
C SER A 379 14.73 -6.60 19.79
N LYS A 380 14.66 -5.28 19.68
CA LYS A 380 15.75 -4.38 19.24
C LYS A 380 16.29 -3.64 20.46
#